data_AF-A0A3M1AP40-F1
#
_entry.id   AF-A0A3M1AP40-F1
#
_cell.length_a   1.000
_cell.length_b   1.000
_cell.length_c   1.000
_cell.angle_alpha   90.00
_cell.angle_beta   90.00
_cell.angle_gamma   90.00
#
_symmetry.space_group_name_H-M   'P 1'
#
loop_
_entity.id
_entity.type
_entity.pdbx_description
1 polymer ?
#
loop_
_entity_poly.entity_id
_entity_poly.type
_entity_poly.pdbx_seq_one_letter_code
_entity_poly.pdbx_strand_id
1 'polypeptide(L)'
;MLAPAIAGILALLFVAYLSFDIVRRDPGNEKMVQISKLVQQGAKAFLRREYMYVSVFVLVIALLIAISPFISRVQLGWKTSVAFMLGSVVSALAGYIGMSIATRANARTTQGALTGGLKGALSVAVSGGAVMGLSVVGLALLGLVVVYTIFHGDPTIVNGYAMGASLVALFARSGGGIFTKGADMGADLVGKVEANIPEDDPRNPAVIADNVGDNVGDVAGLGADLLESYVESMIASMAIASGLGIISLQLLPLQIASAGIIASILGMIFVKVAARNNPQSALMNGTYLSAIITAIATYFIVKANGTVFTDATGNTYGVLGPFWATLAGVISGVIVGLTSEYYTSSTYKPVKKLAEESQSGPALTVTGGIALGMASTAIPVLVLVVAVLVSVKVAGIYGVAMAAFGMLATTGMVVTVDSYGPIADNAGGIAEMAELDPGVRKITDNLDAVGNTTAAIGKGFAIGSAAFAAMGLLVAYMHSVHLEAADIKDPYVLVGLILGGMLPYLFSSMLFQAVSKAAFK
;
A
#
# COMPACT_ATOMS: atom_id res chain seq x y z
N MET A 1 -1.13 8.58 -23.59
CA MET A 1 -1.76 7.28 -23.25
C MET A 1 -0.95 6.06 -23.67
N LEU A 2 -0.31 6.02 -24.85
CA LEU A 2 0.44 4.83 -25.30
C LEU A 2 1.58 4.41 -24.35
N ALA A 3 2.45 5.34 -23.94
CA ALA A 3 3.55 5.03 -23.02
C ALA A 3 3.06 4.47 -21.66
N PRO A 4 2.06 5.07 -20.99
CA PRO A 4 1.41 4.47 -19.83
C PRO A 4 0.84 3.06 -20.04
N ALA A 5 0.19 2.82 -21.18
CA ALA A 5 -0.33 1.48 -21.51
C ALA A 5 0.82 0.46 -21.63
N ILE A 6 1.90 0.81 -22.33
CA ILE A 6 3.06 -0.06 -22.50
C ILE A 6 3.71 -0.35 -21.15
N ALA A 7 3.87 0.64 -20.28
CA ALA A 7 4.46 0.45 -18.96
C ALA A 7 3.59 -0.47 -18.07
N GLY A 8 2.27 -0.28 -18.08
CA GLY A 8 1.34 -1.16 -17.39
C GLY A 8 1.41 -2.61 -17.91
N ILE A 9 1.42 -2.81 -19.22
CA ILE A 9 1.58 -4.13 -19.85
C ILE A 9 2.93 -4.76 -19.47
N LEU A 10 4.02 -3.97 -19.52
CA LEU A 10 5.35 -4.44 -19.14
C LEU A 10 5.39 -4.93 -17.68
N ALA A 11 4.74 -4.20 -16.76
CA ALA A 11 4.60 -4.63 -15.37
C ALA A 11 3.90 -5.99 -15.27
N LEU A 12 2.78 -6.17 -15.97
CA LEU A 12 2.01 -7.42 -15.95
C LEU A 12 2.74 -8.60 -16.62
N LEU A 13 3.51 -8.34 -17.68
CA LEU A 13 4.40 -9.35 -18.27
C LEU A 13 5.48 -9.78 -17.29
N PHE A 14 6.04 -8.82 -16.54
CA PHE A 14 7.03 -9.12 -15.50
C PHE A 14 6.41 -9.88 -14.32
N VAL A 15 5.17 -9.55 -13.93
CA VAL A 15 4.36 -10.33 -12.97
C VAL A 15 4.20 -11.77 -13.44
N ALA A 16 3.83 -11.99 -14.71
CA ALA A 16 3.68 -13.34 -15.27
C ALA A 16 5.01 -14.11 -15.25
N TYR A 17 6.11 -13.46 -15.63
CA TYR A 17 7.45 -14.03 -15.57
C TYR A 17 7.84 -14.46 -14.14
N LEU A 18 7.70 -13.57 -13.16
CA LEU A 18 8.01 -13.87 -11.75
C LEU A 18 7.11 -14.96 -11.18
N SER A 19 5.80 -14.91 -11.48
CA SER A 19 4.85 -15.92 -11.03
C SER A 19 5.24 -17.31 -11.53
N PHE A 20 5.64 -17.40 -12.80
CA PHE A 20 6.09 -18.63 -13.41
C PHE A 20 7.41 -19.13 -12.85
N ASP A 21 8.37 -18.23 -12.62
CA ASP A 21 9.64 -18.55 -11.95
C ASP A 21 9.39 -19.12 -10.55
N ILE A 22 8.57 -18.47 -9.73
CA ILE A 22 8.22 -18.93 -8.38
C ILE A 22 7.60 -20.31 -8.46
N VAL A 23 6.52 -20.51 -9.24
CA VAL A 23 5.79 -21.78 -9.27
C VAL A 23 6.68 -22.96 -9.72
N ARG A 24 7.68 -22.70 -10.57
CA ARG A 24 8.66 -23.71 -11.01
C ARG A 24 9.68 -24.11 -9.96
N ARG A 25 9.93 -23.27 -8.94
CA ARG A 25 10.86 -23.61 -7.85
C ARG A 25 10.29 -24.75 -7.02
N ASP A 26 11.20 -25.55 -6.48
CA ASP A 26 10.91 -26.66 -5.58
C ASP A 26 10.12 -26.16 -4.36
N PRO A 27 8.90 -26.68 -4.10
CA PRO A 27 8.11 -26.30 -2.94
C PRO A 27 8.57 -26.96 -1.64
N GLY A 28 9.62 -27.79 -1.66
CA GLY A 28 10.16 -28.48 -0.49
C GLY A 28 9.50 -29.83 -0.24
N ASN A 29 9.59 -30.31 1.01
CA ASN A 29 9.13 -31.64 1.37
C ASN A 29 7.59 -31.76 1.42
N GLU A 30 7.08 -32.99 1.56
CA GLU A 30 5.64 -33.28 1.54
C GLU A 30 4.87 -32.51 2.64
N LYS A 31 5.46 -32.39 3.84
CA LYS A 31 4.85 -31.68 4.97
C LYS A 31 4.72 -30.18 4.68
N MET A 32 5.77 -29.54 4.17
CA MET A 32 5.75 -28.13 3.76
C MET A 32 4.69 -27.88 2.68
N VAL A 33 4.61 -28.76 1.68
CA VAL A 33 3.60 -28.69 0.61
C VAL A 33 2.19 -28.83 1.18
N GLN A 34 1.98 -29.73 2.13
CA GLN A 34 0.68 -29.94 2.77
C GLN A 34 0.23 -28.68 3.54
N ILE A 35 1.11 -28.10 4.37
CA ILE A 35 0.83 -26.89 5.15
C ILE A 35 0.51 -25.71 4.22
N SER A 36 1.36 -25.46 3.22
CA SER A 36 1.12 -24.39 2.23
C SER A 36 -0.20 -24.56 1.49
N LYS A 37 -0.62 -25.80 1.18
CA LYS A 37 -1.95 -26.08 0.59
C LYS A 37 -3.09 -25.73 1.54
N LEU A 38 -2.97 -25.99 2.84
CA LEU A 38 -3.99 -25.61 3.83
C LEU A 38 -4.13 -24.08 3.91
N VAL A 39 -3.00 -23.37 3.98
CA VAL A 39 -2.98 -21.89 3.96
C VAL A 39 -3.60 -21.36 2.66
N GLN A 40 -3.23 -21.92 1.51
CA GLN A 40 -3.84 -21.55 0.21
C GLN A 40 -5.35 -21.78 0.17
N GLN A 41 -5.85 -22.86 0.76
CA GLN A 41 -7.28 -23.15 0.80
C GLN A 41 -8.02 -22.18 1.73
N GLY A 42 -7.47 -21.92 2.92
CA GLY A 42 -8.04 -20.96 3.87
C GLY A 42 -8.10 -19.55 3.29
N ALA A 43 -7.01 -19.06 2.71
CA ALA A 43 -6.95 -17.72 2.12
C ALA A 43 -7.93 -17.56 0.94
N LYS A 44 -8.05 -18.57 0.07
CA LYS A 44 -9.05 -18.56 -1.02
C LYS A 44 -10.47 -18.60 -0.49
N ALA A 45 -10.75 -19.39 0.55
CA ALA A 45 -12.07 -19.49 1.15
C ALA A 45 -12.49 -18.16 1.77
N PHE A 46 -11.58 -17.51 2.50
CA PHE A 46 -11.79 -16.18 3.09
C PHE A 46 -12.05 -15.13 2.01
N LEU A 47 -11.13 -14.94 1.05
CA LEU A 47 -11.29 -13.91 0.01
C LEU A 47 -12.52 -14.14 -0.85
N ARG A 48 -12.88 -15.39 -1.16
CA ARG A 48 -14.14 -15.69 -1.86
C ARG A 48 -15.35 -15.21 -1.07
N ARG A 49 -15.35 -15.41 0.25
CA ARG A 49 -16.45 -14.98 1.13
C ARG A 49 -16.48 -13.46 1.25
N GLU A 50 -15.34 -12.83 1.48
CA GLU A 50 -15.21 -11.37 1.55
C GLU A 50 -15.70 -10.72 0.26
N TYR A 51 -15.20 -11.16 -0.90
CA TYR A 51 -15.57 -10.58 -2.19
C TYR A 51 -17.04 -10.81 -2.54
N MET A 52 -17.64 -11.91 -2.07
CA MET A 52 -19.09 -12.10 -2.21
C MET A 52 -19.87 -10.99 -1.49
N TYR A 53 -19.54 -10.69 -0.23
CA TYR A 53 -20.21 -9.61 0.52
C TYR A 53 -19.89 -8.23 -0.05
N VAL A 54 -18.63 -7.96 -0.37
CA VAL A 54 -18.20 -6.69 -0.96
C VAL A 54 -18.88 -6.46 -2.31
N SER A 55 -19.03 -7.50 -3.15
CA SER A 55 -19.69 -7.37 -4.45
C SER A 55 -21.14 -6.92 -4.35
N VAL A 56 -21.88 -7.35 -3.32
CA VAL A 56 -23.25 -6.87 -3.07
C VAL A 56 -23.24 -5.39 -2.77
N PHE A 57 -22.33 -4.93 -1.91
CA PHE A 57 -22.22 -3.51 -1.57
C PHE A 57 -21.80 -2.67 -2.79
N VAL A 58 -20.81 -3.14 -3.57
CA VAL A 58 -20.39 -2.52 -4.84
C VAL A 58 -21.57 -2.39 -5.80
N LEU A 59 -22.38 -3.44 -5.98
CA LEU A 59 -23.55 -3.39 -6.88
C LEU A 59 -24.61 -2.40 -6.42
N VAL A 60 -24.86 -2.31 -5.10
CA VAL A 60 -25.80 -1.33 -4.54
C VAL A 60 -25.31 0.10 -4.80
N ILE A 61 -24.04 0.41 -4.51
CA ILE A 61 -23.47 1.74 -4.76
C ILE A 61 -23.43 2.05 -6.26
N ALA A 62 -23.05 1.08 -7.10
CA ALA A 62 -23.05 1.24 -8.55
C ALA A 62 -24.45 1.57 -9.08
N LEU A 63 -25.49 0.92 -8.57
CA LEU A 63 -26.88 1.23 -8.92
C LEU A 63 -27.27 2.63 -8.48
N LEU A 64 -26.95 3.03 -7.24
CA LEU A 64 -27.22 4.39 -6.72
C LEU A 64 -26.54 5.47 -7.57
N ILE A 65 -25.28 5.27 -7.96
CA ILE A 65 -24.56 6.17 -8.88
C ILE A 65 -25.27 6.22 -10.24
N ALA A 66 -25.64 5.07 -10.81
CA ALA A 66 -26.26 4.99 -12.12
C ALA A 66 -27.64 5.70 -12.19
N ILE A 67 -28.44 5.60 -11.11
CA ILE A 67 -29.78 6.20 -11.04
C ILE A 67 -29.78 7.64 -10.49
N SER A 68 -28.64 8.12 -9.98
CA SER A 68 -28.52 9.46 -9.39
C SER A 68 -29.00 10.62 -10.28
N PRO A 69 -28.89 10.62 -11.63
CA PRO A 69 -29.50 11.66 -12.48
C PRO A 69 -31.02 11.77 -12.35
N PHE A 70 -31.69 10.66 -12.02
CA PHE A 70 -33.15 10.59 -11.94
C PHE A 70 -33.68 10.97 -10.56
N ILE A 71 -32.83 10.91 -9.53
CA ILE A 71 -33.20 11.14 -8.12
C ILE A 71 -32.71 12.52 -7.64
N SER A 72 -31.61 13.01 -8.21
CA SER A 72 -30.91 14.19 -7.72
C SER A 72 -30.40 15.05 -8.90
N ARG A 73 -30.06 16.31 -8.62
CA ARG A 73 -29.42 17.21 -9.60
C ARG A 73 -27.91 16.94 -9.77
N VAL A 74 -27.41 15.82 -9.23
CA VAL A 74 -25.98 15.49 -9.25
C VAL A 74 -25.61 14.99 -10.65
N GLN A 75 -24.49 15.46 -11.19
CA GLN A 75 -23.99 15.11 -12.52
C GLN A 75 -23.35 13.70 -12.62
N LEU A 76 -23.57 12.85 -11.61
CA LEU A 76 -23.17 11.45 -11.65
C LEU A 76 -24.08 10.68 -12.61
N GLY A 77 -23.61 9.57 -13.17
CA GLY A 77 -24.45 8.75 -14.05
C GLY A 77 -23.87 7.37 -14.33
N TRP A 78 -24.50 6.65 -15.27
CA TRP A 78 -24.11 5.27 -15.61
C TRP A 78 -22.64 5.15 -16.02
N LYS A 79 -22.05 6.17 -16.65
CA LYS A 79 -20.62 6.19 -17.02
C LYS A 79 -19.72 6.17 -15.77
N THR A 80 -20.02 6.98 -14.77
CA THR A 80 -19.31 6.99 -13.48
C THR A 80 -19.51 5.67 -12.74
N SER A 81 -20.71 5.07 -12.83
CA SER A 81 -20.99 3.74 -12.27
C SER A 81 -20.12 2.66 -12.91
N VAL A 82 -19.93 2.68 -14.25
CA VAL A 82 -19.01 1.77 -14.95
C VAL A 82 -17.56 1.98 -14.50
N ALA A 83 -17.09 3.23 -14.43
CA ALA A 83 -15.74 3.53 -13.95
C ALA A 83 -15.52 3.03 -12.51
N PHE A 84 -16.50 3.24 -11.64
CA PHE A 84 -16.53 2.71 -10.27
C PHE A 84 -16.43 1.19 -10.22
N MET A 85 -17.24 0.47 -11.00
CA MET A 85 -17.16 -0.99 -11.06
C MET A 85 -15.80 -1.47 -11.57
N LEU A 86 -15.22 -0.80 -12.57
CA LEU A 86 -13.87 -1.13 -13.06
C LEU A 86 -12.81 -0.93 -11.98
N GLY A 87 -12.90 0.14 -11.19
CA GLY A 87 -12.02 0.39 -10.05
C GLY A 87 -12.10 -0.71 -8.99
N SER A 88 -13.33 -1.11 -8.65
CA SER A 88 -13.57 -2.21 -7.70
C SER A 88 -13.02 -3.55 -8.20
N VAL A 89 -13.21 -3.87 -9.49
CA VAL A 89 -12.67 -5.12 -10.08
C VAL A 89 -11.14 -5.10 -10.09
N VAL A 90 -10.53 -3.98 -10.48
CA VAL A 90 -9.06 -3.87 -10.52
C VAL A 90 -8.46 -3.99 -9.13
N SER A 91 -9.04 -3.33 -8.12
CA SER A 91 -8.61 -3.44 -6.72
C SER A 91 -8.69 -4.88 -6.19
N ALA A 92 -9.84 -5.54 -6.40
CA ALA A 92 -10.02 -6.95 -6.01
C ALA A 92 -9.06 -7.90 -6.76
N LEU A 93 -8.79 -7.64 -8.04
CA LEU A 93 -7.89 -8.46 -8.84
C LEU A 93 -6.44 -8.34 -8.36
N ALA A 94 -5.98 -7.14 -8.00
CA ALA A 94 -4.63 -6.94 -7.46
C ALA A 94 -4.44 -7.71 -6.14
N GLY A 95 -5.39 -7.58 -5.21
CA GLY A 95 -5.40 -8.32 -3.94
C GLY A 95 -5.38 -9.84 -4.16
N TYR A 96 -6.22 -10.33 -5.07
CA TYR A 96 -6.28 -11.76 -5.40
C TYR A 96 -4.97 -12.29 -6.00
N ILE A 97 -4.36 -11.59 -6.98
CA ILE A 97 -3.10 -12.02 -7.61
C ILE A 97 -1.98 -12.06 -6.56
N GLY A 98 -1.87 -11.02 -5.74
CA GLY A 98 -0.88 -10.94 -4.66
C GLY A 98 -0.98 -12.11 -3.69
N MET A 99 -2.16 -12.33 -3.11
CA MET A 99 -2.43 -13.47 -2.22
C MET A 99 -2.13 -14.81 -2.89
N SER A 100 -2.55 -14.98 -4.15
CA SER A 100 -2.37 -16.23 -4.88
C SER A 100 -0.89 -16.61 -5.03
N ILE A 101 -0.01 -15.62 -5.20
CA ILE A 101 1.42 -15.86 -5.35
C ILE A 101 2.12 -15.91 -3.99
N ALA A 102 1.75 -15.06 -3.02
CA ALA A 102 2.30 -15.12 -1.66
C ALA A 102 2.11 -16.51 -1.03
N THR A 103 0.88 -17.05 -1.10
CA THR A 103 0.55 -18.39 -0.59
C THR A 103 1.23 -19.55 -1.35
N ARG A 104 1.78 -19.30 -2.55
CA ARG A 104 2.61 -20.28 -3.28
C ARG A 104 4.10 -20.06 -3.07
N ALA A 105 4.50 -18.84 -2.75
CA ALA A 105 5.88 -18.46 -2.48
C ALA A 105 6.32 -18.89 -1.09
N ASN A 106 5.44 -18.92 -0.08
CA ASN A 106 5.77 -19.23 1.31
C ASN A 106 6.62 -20.52 1.50
N ALA A 107 6.13 -21.70 1.11
CA ALA A 107 6.88 -22.95 1.24
C ALA A 107 8.17 -22.96 0.40
N ARG A 108 8.18 -22.24 -0.73
CA ARG A 108 9.38 -22.10 -1.57
C ARG A 108 10.42 -21.18 -0.96
N THR A 109 9.99 -20.19 -0.17
CA THR A 109 10.87 -19.36 0.64
C THR A 109 11.49 -20.20 1.75
N THR A 110 10.71 -21.05 2.43
CA THR A 110 11.22 -22.01 3.40
C THR A 110 12.23 -22.98 2.77
N GLN A 111 11.92 -23.54 1.59
CA GLN A 111 12.86 -24.39 0.84
C GLN A 111 14.11 -23.64 0.39
N GLY A 112 13.96 -22.36 0.05
CA GLY A 112 15.07 -21.45 -0.26
C GLY A 112 15.97 -21.20 0.95
N ALA A 113 15.42 -21.14 2.16
CA ALA A 113 16.19 -21.06 3.40
C ALA A 113 16.98 -22.35 3.65
N LEU A 114 16.37 -23.52 3.42
CA LEU A 114 17.00 -24.82 3.59
C LEU A 114 18.18 -25.06 2.63
N THR A 115 18.02 -24.69 1.35
CA THR A 115 18.98 -25.04 0.29
C THR A 115 19.95 -23.92 -0.09
N GLY A 116 19.53 -22.66 0.04
CA GLY A 116 20.28 -21.49 -0.38
C GLY A 116 20.52 -20.47 0.73
N GLY A 117 20.17 -20.82 1.98
CA GLY A 117 20.29 -19.94 3.14
C GLY A 117 19.49 -18.65 3.00
N LEU A 118 19.96 -17.60 3.66
CA LEU A 118 19.33 -16.27 3.65
C LEU A 118 19.11 -15.72 2.22
N LYS A 119 20.09 -15.89 1.33
CA LYS A 119 19.99 -15.42 -0.06
C LYS A 119 18.92 -16.16 -0.85
N GLY A 120 18.82 -17.47 -0.68
CA GLY A 120 17.82 -18.31 -1.33
C GLY A 120 16.40 -17.90 -0.90
N ALA A 121 16.17 -17.80 0.40
CA ALA A 121 14.90 -17.36 0.97
C ALA A 121 14.51 -15.96 0.54
N LEU A 122 15.40 -14.97 0.71
CA LEU A 122 15.15 -13.58 0.34
C LEU A 122 14.82 -13.44 -1.15
N SER A 123 15.52 -14.18 -2.02
CA SER A 123 15.26 -14.15 -3.47
C SER A 123 13.83 -14.58 -3.81
N VAL A 124 13.30 -15.62 -3.17
CA VAL A 124 11.93 -16.09 -3.39
C VAL A 124 10.93 -15.10 -2.79
N ALA A 125 11.12 -14.69 -1.54
CA ALA A 125 10.21 -13.78 -0.84
C ALA A 125 10.07 -12.44 -1.58
N VAL A 126 11.18 -11.82 -1.99
CA VAL A 126 11.18 -10.57 -2.76
C VAL A 126 10.55 -10.77 -4.14
N SER A 127 10.71 -11.94 -4.77
CA SER A 127 10.01 -12.23 -6.03
C SER A 127 8.50 -12.26 -5.84
N GLY A 128 8.03 -12.86 -4.74
CA GLY A 128 6.60 -12.92 -4.41
C GLY A 128 6.05 -11.52 -4.08
N GLY A 129 6.77 -10.75 -3.27
CA GLY A 129 6.43 -9.35 -3.00
C GLY A 129 6.39 -8.52 -4.29
N ALA A 130 7.33 -8.74 -5.21
CA ALA A 130 7.39 -8.03 -6.49
C ALA A 130 6.22 -8.36 -7.42
N VAL A 131 5.70 -9.58 -7.37
CA VAL A 131 4.44 -9.91 -8.07
C VAL A 131 3.32 -9.03 -7.52
N MET A 132 3.20 -8.90 -6.20
CA MET A 132 2.18 -8.03 -5.61
C MET A 132 2.38 -6.56 -6.02
N GLY A 133 3.57 -6.00 -5.80
CA GLY A 133 3.84 -4.60 -6.10
C GLY A 133 3.66 -4.22 -7.55
N LEU A 134 4.13 -5.05 -8.49
CA LEU A 134 3.96 -4.80 -9.92
C LEU A 134 2.52 -5.07 -10.40
N SER A 135 1.78 -5.98 -9.76
CA SER A 135 0.35 -6.15 -10.03
C SER A 135 -0.43 -4.91 -9.63
N VAL A 136 -0.13 -4.34 -8.46
CA VAL A 136 -0.75 -3.11 -7.96
C VAL A 136 -0.56 -1.97 -8.96
N VAL A 137 0.68 -1.59 -9.26
CA VAL A 137 0.93 -0.44 -10.16
C VAL A 137 0.56 -0.72 -11.61
N GLY A 138 0.75 -1.96 -12.08
CA GLY A 138 0.46 -2.37 -13.45
C GLY A 138 -1.04 -2.38 -13.77
N LEU A 139 -1.84 -3.02 -12.89
CA LEU A 139 -3.30 -3.04 -13.04
C LEU A 139 -3.90 -1.65 -12.81
N ALA A 140 -3.44 -0.92 -11.79
CA ALA A 140 -3.89 0.43 -11.51
C ALA A 140 -3.73 1.36 -12.72
N LEU A 141 -2.51 1.40 -13.29
CA LEU A 141 -2.19 2.27 -14.42
C LEU A 141 -2.93 1.84 -15.68
N LEU A 142 -2.97 0.53 -15.99
CA LEU A 142 -3.65 0.04 -17.18
C LEU A 142 -5.16 0.26 -17.10
N GLY A 143 -5.77 -0.02 -15.95
CA GLY A 143 -7.19 0.25 -15.70
C GLY A 143 -7.53 1.73 -15.84
N LEU A 144 -6.70 2.61 -15.26
CA LEU A 144 -6.87 4.06 -15.40
C LEU A 144 -6.72 4.52 -16.86
N VAL A 145 -5.77 3.98 -17.61
CA VAL A 145 -5.61 4.27 -19.04
C VAL A 145 -6.85 3.87 -19.83
N VAL A 146 -7.43 2.71 -19.55
CA VAL A 146 -8.67 2.24 -20.19
C VAL A 146 -9.82 3.18 -19.87
N VAL A 147 -10.06 3.50 -18.60
CA VAL A 147 -11.13 4.41 -18.17
C VAL A 147 -10.98 5.79 -18.80
N TYR A 148 -9.78 6.38 -18.72
CA TYR A 148 -9.50 7.68 -19.31
C TYR A 148 -9.73 7.69 -20.82
N THR A 149 -9.30 6.65 -21.53
CA THR A 149 -9.43 6.57 -23.00
C THR A 149 -10.89 6.41 -23.43
N ILE A 150 -11.66 5.56 -22.74
CA ILE A 150 -13.08 5.31 -23.05
C ILE A 150 -13.93 6.55 -22.77
N PHE A 151 -13.65 7.26 -21.68
CA PHE A 151 -14.45 8.40 -21.23
C PHE A 151 -13.81 9.76 -21.54
N HIS A 152 -12.83 9.79 -22.45
CA HIS A 152 -12.17 11.01 -22.94
C HIS A 152 -11.60 11.92 -21.83
N GLY A 153 -11.17 11.33 -20.72
CA GLY A 153 -10.57 12.05 -19.60
C GLY A 153 -11.50 12.92 -18.77
N ASP A 154 -12.82 12.71 -18.85
CA ASP A 154 -13.79 13.39 -17.98
C ASP A 154 -13.47 13.14 -16.49
N PRO A 155 -13.10 14.18 -15.71
CA PRO A 155 -12.68 14.01 -14.32
C PRO A 155 -13.76 13.43 -13.42
N THR A 156 -15.03 13.77 -13.64
CA THR A 156 -16.16 13.28 -12.85
C THR A 156 -16.37 11.78 -13.05
N ILE A 157 -16.18 11.29 -14.28
CA ILE A 157 -16.26 9.86 -14.57
C ILE A 157 -15.02 9.13 -14.06
N VAL A 158 -13.82 9.66 -14.33
CA VAL A 158 -12.54 9.06 -13.91
C VAL A 158 -12.45 8.96 -12.38
N ASN A 159 -12.96 9.93 -11.62
CA ASN A 159 -13.05 9.88 -10.16
C ASN A 159 -13.83 8.66 -9.65
N GLY A 160 -14.81 8.18 -10.43
CA GLY A 160 -15.53 6.94 -10.10
C GLY A 160 -14.58 5.76 -9.94
N TYR A 161 -13.54 5.66 -10.76
CA TYR A 161 -12.54 4.58 -10.69
C TYR A 161 -11.76 4.58 -9.36
N ALA A 162 -11.32 5.75 -8.88
CA ALA A 162 -10.71 5.87 -7.54
C ALA A 162 -11.69 5.42 -6.46
N MET A 163 -12.92 5.96 -6.46
CA MET A 163 -13.95 5.62 -5.47
C MET A 163 -14.23 4.11 -5.41
N GLY A 164 -14.27 3.44 -6.56
CA GLY A 164 -14.47 2.00 -6.64
C GLY A 164 -13.30 1.20 -6.05
N ALA A 165 -12.07 1.66 -6.26
CA ALA A 165 -10.89 1.06 -5.66
C ALA A 165 -10.85 1.26 -4.14
N SER A 166 -11.17 2.46 -3.65
CA SER A 166 -11.20 2.82 -2.21
C SER A 166 -12.18 1.96 -1.44
N LEU A 167 -13.35 1.73 -2.02
CA LEU A 167 -14.39 0.96 -1.36
C LEU A 167 -13.96 -0.49 -1.14
N VAL A 168 -13.34 -1.11 -2.14
CA VAL A 168 -12.83 -2.48 -2.02
C VAL A 168 -11.66 -2.52 -1.03
N ALA A 169 -10.76 -1.53 -1.08
CA ALA A 169 -9.63 -1.40 -0.15
C ALA A 169 -10.09 -1.31 1.31
N LEU A 170 -11.10 -0.48 1.61
CA LEU A 170 -11.67 -0.33 2.95
C LEU A 170 -12.12 -1.67 3.52
N PHE A 171 -12.89 -2.44 2.75
CA PHE A 171 -13.36 -3.75 3.18
C PHE A 171 -12.24 -4.78 3.28
N ALA A 172 -11.34 -4.84 2.29
CA ALA A 172 -10.23 -5.80 2.28
C ALA A 172 -9.27 -5.57 3.45
N ARG A 173 -8.96 -4.32 3.77
CA ARG A 173 -8.06 -3.98 4.89
C ARG A 173 -8.72 -4.21 6.25
N SER A 174 -10.00 -3.85 6.38
CA SER A 174 -10.73 -4.06 7.64
C SER A 174 -11.06 -5.53 7.87
N GLY A 175 -11.61 -6.22 6.87
CA GLY A 175 -12.01 -7.62 6.93
C GLY A 175 -10.81 -8.54 7.10
N GLY A 176 -9.83 -8.44 6.21
CA GLY A 176 -8.57 -9.18 6.32
C GLY A 176 -7.82 -8.87 7.62
N GLY A 177 -7.78 -7.59 8.03
CA GLY A 177 -7.16 -7.13 9.28
C GLY A 177 -7.79 -7.72 10.54
N ILE A 178 -9.12 -7.76 10.61
CA ILE A 178 -9.85 -8.41 11.73
C ILE A 178 -9.54 -9.90 11.77
N PHE A 179 -9.47 -10.56 10.61
CA PHE A 179 -9.18 -11.99 10.52
C PHE A 179 -7.76 -12.32 10.99
N THR A 180 -6.74 -11.65 10.44
CA THR A 180 -5.33 -11.88 10.83
C THR A 180 -5.10 -11.56 12.29
N LYS A 181 -5.46 -10.35 12.76
CA LYS A 181 -5.15 -9.95 14.13
C LYS A 181 -6.00 -10.63 15.19
N GLY A 182 -7.17 -11.15 14.81
CA GLY A 182 -7.93 -12.06 15.66
C GLY A 182 -7.22 -13.41 15.84
N ALA A 183 -6.71 -13.99 14.76
CA ALA A 183 -6.02 -15.28 14.79
C ALA A 183 -4.64 -15.20 15.46
N ASP A 184 -3.81 -14.23 15.05
CA ASP A 184 -2.48 -13.89 15.59
C ASP A 184 -2.55 -13.74 17.13
N MET A 185 -3.41 -12.84 17.62
CA MET A 185 -3.54 -12.59 19.06
C MET A 185 -4.02 -13.82 19.84
N GLY A 186 -4.94 -14.62 19.29
CA GLY A 186 -5.39 -15.85 19.92
C GLY A 186 -4.31 -16.95 19.95
N ALA A 187 -3.58 -17.10 18.84
CA ALA A 187 -2.50 -18.06 18.71
C ALA A 187 -1.37 -17.76 19.69
N ASP A 188 -0.93 -16.50 19.74
CA ASP A 188 0.19 -16.06 20.55
C ASP A 188 -0.11 -16.06 22.05
N LEU A 189 -1.28 -15.59 22.44
CA LEU A 189 -1.66 -15.54 23.85
C LEU A 189 -1.71 -16.95 24.45
N VAL A 190 -2.45 -17.86 23.81
CA VAL A 190 -2.59 -19.23 24.32
C VAL A 190 -1.30 -20.01 24.14
N GLY A 191 -0.63 -19.89 22.99
CA GLY A 191 0.58 -20.63 22.67
C GLY A 191 1.77 -20.19 23.53
N LYS A 192 2.20 -18.93 23.38
CA LYS A 192 3.42 -18.42 24.00
C LYS A 192 3.25 -18.15 25.50
N VAL A 193 2.11 -17.58 25.92
CA VAL A 193 1.93 -17.07 27.30
C VAL A 193 1.31 -18.11 28.23
N GLU A 194 0.27 -18.82 27.80
CA GLU A 194 -0.45 -19.77 28.68
C GLU A 194 0.13 -21.18 28.63
N ALA A 195 0.36 -21.71 27.42
CA ALA A 195 0.82 -23.09 27.20
C ALA A 195 2.35 -23.22 27.13
N ASN A 196 3.08 -22.10 26.97
CA ASN A 196 4.53 -22.05 26.84
C ASN A 196 5.06 -23.00 25.75
N ILE A 197 4.40 -23.00 24.60
CA ILE A 197 4.85 -23.66 23.37
C ILE A 197 5.43 -22.63 22.39
N PRO A 198 6.30 -23.06 21.46
CA PRO A 198 6.83 -22.17 20.43
C PRO A 198 5.74 -21.43 19.64
N GLU A 199 6.12 -20.29 19.09
CA GLU A 199 5.36 -19.60 18.03
C GLU A 199 5.18 -20.52 16.83
N ASP A 200 4.03 -20.46 16.16
CA ASP A 200 3.70 -21.32 15.00
C ASP A 200 3.75 -22.85 15.26
N ASP A 201 3.71 -23.27 16.52
CA ASP A 201 3.76 -24.69 16.84
C ASP A 201 2.55 -25.45 16.25
N PRO A 202 2.76 -26.60 15.58
CA PRO A 202 1.69 -27.33 14.92
C PRO A 202 0.61 -27.89 15.86
N ARG A 203 0.84 -27.89 17.19
CA ARG A 203 -0.15 -28.26 18.21
C ARG A 203 -1.19 -27.15 18.44
N ASN A 204 -0.88 -25.91 18.07
CA ASN A 204 -1.77 -24.78 18.24
C ASN A 204 -2.75 -24.69 17.06
N PRO A 205 -4.07 -24.87 17.29
CA PRO A 205 -5.05 -24.91 16.20
C PRO A 205 -5.24 -23.57 15.48
N ALA A 206 -4.80 -22.45 16.07
CA ALA A 206 -4.94 -21.12 15.49
C ALA A 206 -3.86 -20.80 14.44
N VAL A 207 -2.74 -21.53 14.39
CA VAL A 207 -1.58 -21.20 13.54
C VAL A 207 -1.90 -21.20 12.04
N ILE A 208 -2.74 -22.13 11.57
CA ILE A 208 -3.17 -22.10 10.16
C ILE A 208 -4.01 -20.85 9.87
N ALA A 209 -4.86 -20.40 10.81
CA ALA A 209 -5.66 -19.20 10.61
C ALA A 209 -4.78 -17.94 10.65
N ASP A 210 -3.76 -17.93 11.51
CA ASP A 210 -2.77 -16.86 11.59
C ASP A 210 -2.02 -16.70 10.26
N ASN A 211 -1.41 -17.79 9.78
CA ASN A 211 -0.70 -17.82 8.51
C ASN A 211 -1.62 -17.52 7.30
N VAL A 212 -2.92 -17.89 7.36
CA VAL A 212 -3.92 -17.46 6.37
C VAL A 212 -4.14 -15.95 6.45
N GLY A 213 -4.20 -15.42 7.67
CA GLY A 213 -4.32 -14.01 8.01
C GLY A 213 -3.32 -13.13 7.29
N ASP A 214 -2.03 -13.46 7.34
CA ASP A 214 -0.98 -12.65 6.72
C ASP A 214 -1.21 -12.46 5.21
N ASN A 215 -1.73 -13.49 4.56
CA ASN A 215 -2.01 -13.47 3.13
C ASN A 215 -3.29 -12.67 2.78
N VAL A 216 -4.31 -12.69 3.62
CA VAL A 216 -5.58 -11.99 3.34
C VAL A 216 -5.59 -10.55 3.84
N GLY A 217 -4.96 -10.29 4.98
CA GLY A 217 -4.84 -8.95 5.55
C GLY A 217 -3.63 -8.20 5.01
N ASP A 218 -2.43 -8.76 5.22
CA ASP A 218 -1.16 -8.05 5.02
C ASP A 218 -0.60 -8.16 3.60
N VAL A 219 -1.12 -9.08 2.78
CA VAL A 219 -0.90 -9.08 1.34
C VAL A 219 -2.11 -8.50 0.60
N ALA A 220 -3.26 -9.19 0.57
CA ALA A 220 -4.39 -8.75 -0.26
C ALA A 220 -4.95 -7.38 0.15
N GLY A 221 -5.19 -7.16 1.45
CA GLY A 221 -5.67 -5.89 1.97
C GLY A 221 -4.69 -4.74 1.70
N LEU A 222 -3.40 -4.96 1.98
CA LEU A 222 -2.33 -3.98 1.69
C LEU A 222 -2.27 -3.60 0.20
N GLY A 223 -2.38 -4.58 -0.71
CA GLY A 223 -2.34 -4.28 -2.14
C GLY A 223 -3.51 -3.45 -2.61
N ALA A 224 -4.72 -3.73 -2.10
CA ALA A 224 -5.90 -2.93 -2.42
C ALA A 224 -5.77 -1.49 -1.89
N ASP A 225 -5.23 -1.32 -0.68
CA ASP A 225 -4.94 -0.04 -0.02
C ASP A 225 -3.97 0.81 -0.86
N LEU A 226 -2.78 0.29 -1.15
CA LEU A 226 -1.77 1.03 -1.93
C LEU A 226 -2.14 1.19 -3.41
N LEU A 227 -2.96 0.30 -3.97
CA LEU A 227 -3.53 0.48 -5.31
C LEU A 227 -4.43 1.70 -5.35
N GLU A 228 -5.31 1.82 -4.37
CA GLU A 228 -6.20 2.95 -4.31
C GLU A 228 -5.44 4.27 -4.15
N SER A 229 -4.52 4.37 -3.19
CA SER A 229 -3.83 5.65 -2.97
C SER A 229 -3.01 6.07 -4.20
N TYR A 230 -2.45 5.08 -4.92
CA TYR A 230 -1.75 5.31 -6.18
C TYR A 230 -2.68 5.86 -7.27
N VAL A 231 -3.87 5.28 -7.42
CA VAL A 231 -4.89 5.73 -8.38
C VAL A 231 -5.43 7.10 -8.00
N GLU A 232 -5.77 7.31 -6.74
CA GLU A 232 -6.37 8.54 -6.21
C GLU A 232 -5.44 9.74 -6.38
N SER A 233 -4.16 9.60 -6.05
CA SER A 233 -3.16 10.66 -6.22
C SER A 233 -2.91 11.06 -7.68
N MET A 234 -2.91 10.09 -8.61
CA MET A 234 -2.87 10.38 -10.06
C MET A 234 -4.12 11.14 -10.50
N ILE A 235 -5.30 10.65 -10.10
CA ILE A 235 -6.58 11.23 -10.48
C ILE A 235 -6.76 12.63 -9.91
N ALA A 236 -6.36 12.88 -8.67
CA ALA A 236 -6.38 14.22 -8.07
C ALA A 236 -5.53 15.21 -8.90
N SER A 237 -4.33 14.79 -9.29
CA SER A 237 -3.45 15.58 -10.17
C SER A 237 -4.09 15.86 -11.53
N MET A 238 -4.72 14.85 -12.13
CA MET A 238 -5.44 14.96 -13.40
C MET A 238 -6.65 15.89 -13.32
N ALA A 239 -7.43 15.80 -12.24
CA ALA A 239 -8.63 16.62 -12.03
C ALA A 239 -8.27 18.10 -11.91
N ILE A 240 -7.22 18.44 -11.14
CA ILE A 240 -6.74 19.82 -11.02
C ILE A 240 -6.23 20.34 -12.37
N ALA A 241 -5.41 19.55 -13.08
CA ALA A 241 -4.93 19.92 -14.42
C ALA A 241 -6.08 20.07 -15.45
N SER A 242 -7.16 19.32 -15.29
CA SER A 242 -8.38 19.49 -16.08
C SER A 242 -9.12 20.78 -15.79
N GLY A 243 -9.19 21.21 -14.54
CA GLY A 243 -9.72 22.53 -14.18
C GLY A 243 -8.93 23.67 -14.83
N LEU A 244 -7.62 23.48 -15.05
CA LEU A 244 -6.78 24.43 -15.78
C LEU A 244 -6.93 24.36 -17.31
N GLY A 245 -7.58 23.33 -17.86
CA GLY A 245 -7.71 23.12 -19.30
C GLY A 245 -6.42 22.68 -20.01
N ILE A 246 -5.43 22.14 -19.28
CA ILE A 246 -4.10 21.85 -19.83
C ILE A 246 -3.86 20.33 -19.89
N ILE A 247 -4.08 19.76 -21.08
CA ILE A 247 -3.98 18.31 -21.31
C ILE A 247 -2.58 17.76 -21.00
N SER A 248 -1.50 18.50 -21.31
CA SER A 248 -0.14 18.03 -21.04
C SER A 248 0.10 17.77 -19.55
N LEU A 249 -0.43 18.64 -18.67
CA LEU A 249 -0.35 18.47 -17.22
C LEU A 249 -1.24 17.34 -16.71
N GLN A 250 -2.37 17.05 -17.36
CA GLN A 250 -3.18 15.88 -17.02
C GLN A 250 -2.41 14.57 -17.27
N LEU A 251 -1.59 14.51 -18.32
CA LEU A 251 -0.87 13.29 -18.69
C LEU A 251 0.43 13.08 -17.90
N LEU A 252 0.99 14.13 -17.29
CA LEU A 252 2.23 14.07 -16.49
C LEU A 252 2.22 12.97 -15.40
N PRO A 253 1.22 12.85 -14.51
CA PRO A 253 1.21 11.80 -13.48
C PRO A 253 1.27 10.39 -14.08
N LEU A 254 0.57 10.14 -15.19
CA LEU A 254 0.60 8.83 -15.88
C LEU A 254 1.98 8.53 -16.49
N GLN A 255 2.67 9.54 -17.02
CA GLN A 255 4.02 9.39 -17.57
C GLN A 255 5.05 9.12 -16.46
N ILE A 256 4.95 9.82 -15.34
CA ILE A 256 5.83 9.61 -14.19
C ILE A 256 5.55 8.24 -13.55
N ALA A 257 4.29 7.81 -13.46
CA ALA A 257 3.89 6.45 -13.08
C ALA A 257 4.59 5.39 -13.93
N SER A 258 4.63 5.60 -15.25
CA SER A 258 5.31 4.71 -16.19
C SER A 258 6.80 4.56 -15.87
N ALA A 259 7.48 5.67 -15.56
CA ALA A 259 8.88 5.65 -15.15
C ALA A 259 9.07 4.99 -13.79
N GLY A 260 8.15 5.22 -12.84
CA GLY A 260 8.14 4.58 -11.52
C GLY A 260 8.04 3.06 -11.57
N ILE A 261 7.24 2.52 -12.50
CA ILE A 261 7.18 1.06 -12.78
C ILE A 261 8.56 0.54 -13.20
N ILE A 262 9.19 1.19 -14.17
CA ILE A 262 10.51 0.77 -14.68
C ILE A 262 11.55 0.86 -13.56
N ALA A 263 11.55 1.96 -12.80
CA ALA A 263 12.41 2.16 -11.65
C ALA A 263 12.22 1.06 -10.60
N SER A 264 10.98 0.66 -10.33
CA SER A 264 10.66 -0.42 -9.38
C SER A 264 11.18 -1.78 -9.86
N ILE A 265 11.07 -2.09 -11.16
CA ILE A 265 11.65 -3.31 -11.74
C ILE A 265 13.17 -3.32 -11.56
N LEU A 266 13.85 -2.21 -11.87
CA LEU A 266 15.30 -2.09 -11.70
C LEU A 266 15.73 -2.19 -10.24
N GLY A 267 15.00 -1.54 -9.33
CA GLY A 267 15.22 -1.62 -7.89
C GLY A 267 15.10 -3.05 -7.38
N MET A 268 14.07 -3.79 -7.81
CA MET A 268 13.89 -5.19 -7.44
C MET A 268 15.01 -6.09 -7.99
N ILE A 269 15.44 -5.90 -9.25
CA ILE A 269 16.59 -6.62 -9.82
C ILE A 269 17.84 -6.36 -8.98
N PHE A 270 18.07 -5.10 -8.58
CA PHE A 270 19.17 -4.73 -7.70
C PHE A 270 19.10 -5.46 -6.35
N VAL A 271 17.94 -5.51 -5.68
CA VAL A 271 17.77 -6.25 -4.41
C VAL A 271 18.20 -7.70 -4.56
N LYS A 272 17.77 -8.38 -5.64
CA LYS A 272 18.12 -9.78 -5.89
C LYS A 272 19.62 -10.01 -6.07
N VAL A 273 20.32 -9.05 -6.67
CA VAL A 273 21.78 -9.12 -6.88
C VAL A 273 22.54 -8.75 -5.59
N ALA A 274 22.05 -7.77 -4.85
CA ALA A 274 22.66 -7.26 -3.62
C ALA A 274 22.39 -8.13 -2.39
N ALA A 275 21.44 -9.07 -2.48
CA ALA A 275 21.11 -10.06 -1.46
C ALA A 275 22.34 -10.89 -1.04
N ARG A 276 23.04 -10.43 -0.01
CA ARG A 276 24.15 -11.11 0.66
C ARG A 276 23.80 -11.36 2.13
N ASN A 277 24.36 -10.56 3.03
CA ASN A 277 24.30 -10.80 4.48
C ASN A 277 23.32 -9.88 5.22
N ASN A 278 22.92 -8.76 4.61
CA ASN A 278 22.02 -7.79 5.24
C ASN A 278 20.76 -7.58 4.37
N PRO A 279 19.64 -8.26 4.68
CA PRO A 279 18.42 -8.19 3.90
C PRO A 279 17.80 -6.78 3.98
N GLN A 280 17.81 -6.16 5.17
CA GLN A 280 17.30 -4.81 5.39
C GLN A 280 18.00 -3.79 4.50
N SER A 281 19.34 -3.77 4.50
CA SER A 281 20.10 -2.86 3.64
C SER A 281 19.85 -3.12 2.15
N ALA A 282 19.70 -4.38 1.73
CA ALA A 282 19.41 -4.69 0.32
C ALA A 282 18.05 -4.09 -0.11
N LEU A 283 17.01 -4.31 0.69
CA LEU A 283 15.64 -3.83 0.44
C LEU A 283 15.57 -2.29 0.46
N MET A 284 16.22 -1.65 1.42
CA MET A 284 16.27 -0.18 1.52
C MET A 284 17.02 0.42 0.34
N ASN A 285 18.19 -0.12 -0.01
CA ASN A 285 18.95 0.38 -1.15
C ASN A 285 18.21 0.21 -2.49
N GLY A 286 17.44 -0.88 -2.66
CA GLY A 286 16.57 -1.04 -3.83
C GLY A 286 15.44 -0.01 -3.88
N THR A 287 14.90 0.37 -2.72
CA THR A 287 13.89 1.43 -2.59
C THR A 287 14.49 2.80 -2.92
N TYR A 288 15.67 3.13 -2.38
CA TYR A 288 16.37 4.39 -2.69
C TYR A 288 16.79 4.48 -4.15
N LEU A 289 17.27 3.38 -4.74
CA LEU A 289 17.58 3.31 -6.15
C LEU A 289 16.35 3.61 -7.00
N SER A 290 15.20 3.03 -6.65
CA SER A 290 13.93 3.29 -7.33
C SER A 290 13.52 4.76 -7.22
N ALA A 291 13.67 5.37 -6.04
CA ALA A 291 13.39 6.79 -5.82
C ALA A 291 14.30 7.71 -6.65
N ILE A 292 15.61 7.42 -6.69
CA ILE A 292 16.59 8.20 -7.46
C ILE A 292 16.29 8.10 -8.97
N ILE A 293 16.06 6.89 -9.49
CA ILE A 293 15.73 6.69 -10.91
C ILE A 293 14.42 7.41 -11.25
N THR A 294 13.41 7.32 -10.38
CA THR A 294 12.14 8.02 -10.56
C THR A 294 12.32 9.53 -10.57
N ALA A 295 13.11 10.10 -9.66
CA ALA A 295 13.40 11.53 -9.62
C ALA A 295 14.10 12.02 -10.90
N ILE A 296 15.12 11.29 -11.37
CA ILE A 296 15.85 11.62 -12.61
C ILE A 296 14.91 11.54 -13.82
N ALA A 297 14.12 10.47 -13.94
CA ALA A 297 13.17 10.31 -15.03
C ALA A 297 12.10 11.42 -15.00
N THR A 298 11.62 11.78 -13.81
CA THR A 298 10.63 12.86 -13.63
C THR A 298 11.16 14.19 -14.13
N TYR A 299 12.44 14.52 -13.88
CA TYR A 299 13.06 15.73 -14.43
C TYR A 299 12.95 15.79 -15.95
N PHE A 300 13.33 14.72 -16.65
CA PHE A 300 13.28 14.67 -18.11
C PHE A 300 11.85 14.68 -18.65
N ILE A 301 10.92 13.96 -18.00
CA ILE A 301 9.51 13.93 -18.38
C ILE A 301 8.88 15.32 -18.27
N VAL A 302 9.06 15.99 -17.14
CA VAL A 302 8.51 17.35 -16.91
C VAL A 302 9.20 18.37 -17.80
N LYS A 303 10.51 18.27 -18.01
CA LYS A 303 11.20 19.17 -18.95
C LYS A 303 10.69 19.04 -20.39
N ALA A 304 10.33 17.83 -20.82
CA ALA A 304 9.86 17.57 -22.18
C ALA A 304 8.36 17.85 -22.38
N ASN A 305 7.52 17.62 -21.38
CA ASN A 305 6.05 17.67 -21.50
C ASN A 305 5.40 18.78 -20.65
N GLY A 306 6.13 19.37 -19.71
CA GLY A 306 5.64 20.45 -18.87
C GLY A 306 5.40 21.73 -19.66
N THR A 307 4.57 22.61 -19.11
CA THR A 307 4.28 23.92 -19.68
C THR A 307 4.21 24.96 -18.58
N VAL A 308 4.39 26.23 -18.95
CA VAL A 308 4.00 27.35 -18.09
C VAL A 308 2.49 27.34 -17.95
N PHE A 309 1.98 27.55 -16.74
CA PHE A 309 0.55 27.62 -16.48
C PHE A 309 0.25 28.66 -15.40
N THR A 310 -0.98 29.17 -15.43
CA THR A 310 -1.49 30.14 -14.46
C THR A 310 -2.66 29.52 -13.74
N ASP A 311 -2.68 29.60 -12.41
CA ASP A 311 -3.80 29.08 -11.62
C ASP A 311 -4.98 30.06 -11.56
N ALA A 312 -6.07 29.63 -10.90
CA ALA A 312 -7.27 30.44 -10.72
C ALA A 312 -7.03 31.73 -9.90
N THR A 313 -5.92 31.83 -9.17
CA THR A 313 -5.55 33.02 -8.37
C THR A 313 -4.68 34.01 -9.15
N GLY A 314 -4.34 33.70 -10.41
CA GLY A 314 -3.49 34.53 -11.27
C GLY A 314 -2.00 34.29 -11.08
N ASN A 315 -1.58 33.32 -10.25
CA ASN A 315 -0.18 32.98 -10.05
C ASN A 315 0.33 32.15 -11.22
N THR A 316 1.46 32.54 -11.79
CA THR A 316 2.07 31.86 -12.95
C THR A 316 3.25 31.01 -12.51
N TYR A 317 3.24 29.75 -12.92
CA TYR A 317 4.24 28.74 -12.55
C TYR A 317 5.08 28.33 -13.74
N GLY A 318 6.37 28.11 -13.51
CA GLY A 318 7.31 27.70 -14.56
C GLY A 318 7.16 26.23 -14.96
N VAL A 319 7.73 25.87 -16.10
CA VAL A 319 7.72 24.50 -16.67
C VAL A 319 8.19 23.43 -15.68
N LEU A 320 9.21 23.74 -14.87
CA LEU A 320 9.78 22.80 -13.90
C LEU A 320 9.07 22.81 -12.53
N GLY A 321 8.04 23.63 -12.34
CA GLY A 321 7.25 23.66 -11.11
C GLY A 321 6.76 22.27 -10.69
N PRO A 322 6.09 21.51 -11.58
CA PRO A 322 5.63 20.15 -11.28
C PRO A 322 6.76 19.19 -10.91
N PHE A 323 7.97 19.37 -11.46
CA PHE A 323 9.13 18.55 -11.12
C PHE A 323 9.55 18.77 -9.66
N TRP A 324 9.70 20.03 -9.24
CA TRP A 324 10.09 20.35 -7.87
C TRP A 324 9.06 19.88 -6.85
N ALA A 325 7.77 19.98 -7.17
CA ALA A 325 6.69 19.47 -6.33
C ALA A 325 6.74 17.93 -6.23
N THR A 326 6.85 17.23 -7.37
CA THR A 326 6.97 15.76 -7.37
C THR A 326 8.20 15.29 -6.61
N LEU A 327 9.34 15.98 -6.78
CA LEU A 327 10.57 15.68 -6.06
C LEU A 327 10.42 15.89 -4.54
N ALA A 328 9.74 16.94 -4.10
CA ALA A 328 9.42 17.15 -2.70
C ALA A 328 8.59 15.98 -2.13
N GLY A 329 7.64 15.46 -2.91
CA GLY A 329 6.89 14.24 -2.59
C GLY A 329 7.77 12.99 -2.44
N VAL A 330 8.63 12.72 -3.43
CA VAL A 330 9.57 11.59 -3.40
C VAL A 330 10.49 11.67 -2.17
N ILE A 331 11.08 12.85 -1.91
CA ILE A 331 11.95 13.08 -0.75
C ILE A 331 11.16 12.88 0.55
N SER A 332 9.92 13.36 0.61
CA SER A 332 9.06 13.17 1.78
C SER A 332 8.82 11.69 2.07
N GLY A 333 8.52 10.89 1.03
CA GLY A 333 8.38 9.44 1.16
C GLY A 333 9.64 8.79 1.73
N VAL A 334 10.82 9.15 1.20
CA VAL A 334 12.11 8.65 1.71
C VAL A 334 12.31 9.00 3.19
N ILE A 335 12.04 10.23 3.61
CA ILE A 335 12.19 10.64 5.01
C ILE A 335 11.17 9.93 5.92
N VAL A 336 9.93 9.76 5.46
CA VAL A 336 8.91 8.99 6.18
C VAL A 336 9.33 7.53 6.35
N GLY A 337 9.91 6.92 5.32
CA GLY A 337 10.47 5.56 5.40
C GLY A 337 11.61 5.45 6.40
N LEU A 338 12.61 6.34 6.30
CA LEU A 338 13.73 6.40 7.24
C LEU A 338 13.29 6.61 8.69
N THR A 339 12.29 7.47 8.89
CA THR A 339 11.74 7.73 10.22
C THR A 339 10.98 6.52 10.75
N SER A 340 10.18 5.86 9.91
CA SER A 340 9.47 4.64 10.28
C SER A 340 10.47 3.56 10.70
N GLU A 341 11.52 3.33 9.91
CA GLU A 341 12.62 2.41 10.24
C GLU A 341 13.27 2.72 11.59
N TYR A 342 13.57 3.99 11.86
CA TYR A 342 14.18 4.41 13.13
C TYR A 342 13.31 4.09 14.35
N TYR A 343 11.99 4.24 14.22
CA TYR A 343 11.03 4.02 15.31
C TYR A 343 10.56 2.57 15.45
N THR A 344 10.79 1.70 14.46
CA THR A 344 10.28 0.31 14.47
C THR A 344 11.34 -0.78 14.36
N SER A 345 12.56 -0.49 13.89
CA SER A 345 13.63 -1.50 13.83
C SER A 345 14.32 -1.71 15.18
N SER A 346 14.52 -2.98 15.55
CA SER A 346 15.24 -3.41 16.76
C SER A 346 16.70 -2.99 16.82
N THR A 347 17.26 -2.47 15.72
CA THR A 347 18.63 -1.96 15.66
C THR A 347 18.79 -0.59 16.33
N TYR A 348 17.73 0.23 16.36
CA TYR A 348 17.80 1.61 16.84
C TYR A 348 17.42 1.77 18.31
N LYS A 349 17.82 2.91 18.88
CA LYS A 349 17.64 3.26 20.29
C LYS A 349 16.17 3.21 20.77
N PRO A 350 15.16 3.68 20.00
CA PRO A 350 13.80 3.75 20.53
C PRO A 350 13.20 2.37 20.85
N VAL A 351 13.36 1.40 19.94
CA VAL A 351 12.87 0.02 20.15
C VAL A 351 13.68 -0.72 21.22
N LYS A 352 15.01 -0.53 21.25
CA LYS A 352 15.87 -1.10 22.31
C LYS A 352 15.44 -0.63 23.69
N LYS A 353 15.18 0.67 23.84
CA LYS A 353 14.70 1.25 25.10
C LYS A 353 13.34 0.66 25.52
N LEU A 354 12.42 0.48 24.57
CA LEU A 354 11.12 -0.14 24.84
C LEU A 354 11.26 -1.61 25.28
N ALA A 355 12.18 -2.35 24.66
CA ALA A 355 12.48 -3.73 25.04
C ALA A 355 13.10 -3.81 26.45
N GLU A 356 13.99 -2.88 26.80
CA GLU A 356 14.56 -2.75 28.16
C GLU A 356 13.45 -2.43 29.19
N GLU A 357 12.56 -1.47 28.90
CA GLU A 357 11.43 -1.12 29.78
C GLU A 357 10.46 -2.30 29.97
N SER A 358 10.31 -3.17 28.97
CA SER A 358 9.44 -4.34 29.02
C SER A 358 9.87 -5.38 30.05
N GLN A 359 11.14 -5.37 30.48
CA GLN A 359 11.61 -6.23 31.58
C GLN A 359 10.92 -5.92 32.92
N SER A 360 10.33 -4.73 33.04
CA SER A 360 9.61 -4.29 34.24
C SER A 360 8.10 -4.62 34.20
N GLY A 361 7.62 -5.23 33.11
CA GLY A 361 6.27 -5.79 32.98
C GLY A 361 5.38 -5.10 31.93
N PRO A 362 4.23 -5.74 31.58
CA PRO A 362 3.41 -5.33 30.43
C PRO A 362 2.85 -3.91 30.50
N ALA A 363 2.58 -3.38 31.70
CA ALA A 363 2.06 -2.02 31.85
C ALA A 363 3.05 -0.95 31.35
N LEU A 364 4.36 -1.16 31.58
CA LEU A 364 5.40 -0.27 31.09
C LEU A 364 5.65 -0.47 29.59
N THR A 365 5.56 -1.70 29.08
CA THR A 365 5.58 -1.98 27.64
C THR A 365 4.48 -1.23 26.89
N VAL A 366 3.23 -1.32 27.36
CA VAL A 366 2.08 -0.66 26.71
C VAL A 366 2.22 0.86 26.79
N THR A 367 2.54 1.40 27.97
CA THR A 367 2.65 2.86 28.16
C THR A 367 3.81 3.44 27.33
N GLY A 368 4.97 2.77 27.35
CA GLY A 368 6.14 3.16 26.56
C GLY A 368 5.88 3.05 25.06
N GLY A 369 5.21 2.00 24.61
CA GLY A 369 4.82 1.81 23.21
C GLY A 369 3.85 2.86 22.69
N ILE A 370 2.84 3.22 23.49
CA ILE A 370 1.90 4.32 23.16
C ILE A 370 2.65 5.66 23.06
N ALA A 371 3.52 5.96 24.02
CA ALA A 371 4.32 7.19 24.00
C ALA A 371 5.25 7.24 22.76
N LEU A 372 5.89 6.11 22.42
CA LEU A 372 6.73 5.97 21.24
C LEU A 372 5.94 6.20 19.95
N GLY A 373 4.75 5.61 19.83
CA GLY A 373 3.86 5.77 18.67
C GLY A 373 3.36 7.20 18.51
N MET A 374 3.05 7.90 19.60
CA MET A 374 2.68 9.32 19.53
C MET A 374 3.86 10.19 19.05
N ALA A 375 5.07 9.94 19.58
CA ALA A 375 6.26 10.70 19.22
C ALA A 375 6.71 10.47 17.77
N SER A 376 6.52 9.27 17.23
CA SER A 376 6.95 8.92 15.86
C SER A 376 6.24 9.72 14.77
N THR A 377 5.09 10.33 15.08
CA THR A 377 4.31 11.16 14.13
C THR A 377 4.93 12.53 13.84
N ALA A 378 5.80 13.04 14.71
CA ALA A 378 6.26 14.43 14.64
C ALA A 378 7.06 14.75 13.37
N ILE A 379 8.07 13.92 13.05
CA ILE A 379 8.93 14.14 11.88
C ILE A 379 8.14 13.94 10.57
N PRO A 380 7.36 12.86 10.38
CA PRO A 380 6.52 12.69 9.19
C PRO A 380 5.64 13.92 8.93
N VAL A 381 4.89 14.38 9.93
CA VAL A 381 4.00 15.54 9.77
C VAL A 381 4.76 16.82 9.38
N LEU A 382 5.90 17.10 10.04
CA LEU A 382 6.71 18.28 9.69
C LEU A 382 7.22 18.23 8.25
N VAL A 383 7.64 17.04 7.79
CA VAL A 383 8.11 16.84 6.42
C VAL A 383 6.99 17.05 5.41
N LEU A 384 5.78 16.52 5.69
CA LEU A 384 4.61 16.76 4.86
C LEU A 384 4.29 18.26 4.75
N VAL A 385 4.32 18.99 5.88
CA VAL A 385 4.10 20.45 5.90
C VAL A 385 5.11 21.18 5.02
N VAL A 386 6.40 20.85 5.13
CA VAL A 386 7.44 21.46 4.29
C VAL A 386 7.19 21.15 2.81
N ALA A 387 6.85 19.91 2.47
CA ALA A 387 6.57 19.53 1.10
C ALA A 387 5.29 20.19 0.54
N VAL A 388 4.24 20.41 1.34
CA VAL A 388 3.09 21.25 0.94
C VAL A 388 3.55 22.66 0.59
N LEU A 389 4.30 23.31 1.49
CA LEU A 389 4.73 24.70 1.31
C LEU A 389 5.63 24.87 0.08
N VAL A 390 6.55 23.94 -0.14
CA VAL A 390 7.39 23.91 -1.35
C VAL A 390 6.51 23.73 -2.59
N SER A 391 5.57 22.79 -2.55
CA SER A 391 4.71 22.46 -3.69
C SER A 391 3.79 23.60 -4.11
N VAL A 392 3.15 24.26 -3.14
CA VAL A 392 2.30 25.45 -3.39
C VAL A 392 3.12 26.57 -4.02
N LYS A 393 4.36 26.78 -3.54
CA LYS A 393 5.24 27.83 -4.08
C LYS A 393 5.65 27.57 -5.53
N VAL A 394 5.89 26.32 -5.91
CA VAL A 394 6.45 25.98 -7.24
C VAL A 394 5.39 25.63 -8.28
N ALA A 395 4.21 25.16 -7.88
CA ALA A 395 3.16 24.71 -8.80
C ALA A 395 1.73 24.81 -8.23
N GLY A 396 1.51 25.58 -7.16
CA GLY A 396 0.18 25.78 -6.56
C GLY A 396 -0.43 24.47 -6.06
N ILE A 397 -1.76 24.39 -6.11
CA ILE A 397 -2.50 23.18 -5.69
C ILE A 397 -2.18 21.98 -6.59
N TYR A 398 -1.94 22.22 -7.89
CA TYR A 398 -1.46 21.16 -8.79
C TYR A 398 -0.14 20.57 -8.30
N GLY A 399 0.76 21.42 -7.80
CA GLY A 399 1.98 20.99 -7.12
C GLY A 399 1.70 20.07 -5.92
N VAL A 400 0.75 20.41 -5.06
CA VAL A 400 0.41 19.57 -3.89
C VAL A 400 -0.05 18.18 -4.32
N ALA A 401 -0.90 18.08 -5.35
CA ALA A 401 -1.32 16.78 -5.89
C ALA A 401 -0.16 16.02 -6.55
N MET A 402 0.73 16.71 -7.26
CA MET A 402 1.94 16.10 -7.84
C MET A 402 2.94 15.64 -6.77
N ALA A 403 3.02 16.31 -5.62
CA ALA A 403 3.80 15.85 -4.47
C ALA A 403 3.18 14.62 -3.81
N ALA A 404 1.85 14.57 -3.67
CA ALA A 404 1.11 13.39 -3.24
C ALA A 404 1.48 12.18 -4.09
N PHE A 405 1.37 12.36 -5.41
CA PHE A 405 1.69 11.34 -6.37
C PHE A 405 3.19 11.01 -6.40
N GLY A 406 4.07 12.00 -6.23
CA GLY A 406 5.52 11.80 -6.15
C GLY A 406 5.93 10.85 -5.03
N MET A 407 5.28 10.91 -3.87
CA MET A 407 5.49 9.95 -2.78
C MET A 407 5.14 8.51 -3.20
N LEU A 408 4.12 8.35 -4.05
CA LEU A 408 3.62 7.07 -4.54
C LEU A 408 4.19 6.67 -5.92
N ALA A 409 5.05 7.47 -6.52
CA ALA A 409 5.64 7.15 -7.81
C ALA A 409 6.50 5.86 -7.73
N THR A 410 7.01 5.54 -6.54
CA THR A 410 7.75 4.30 -6.24
C THR A 410 6.91 3.18 -5.61
N THR A 411 5.57 3.25 -5.67
CA THR A 411 4.66 2.27 -5.04
C THR A 411 4.98 0.83 -5.44
N GLY A 412 5.39 0.58 -6.69
CA GLY A 412 5.76 -0.76 -7.13
C GLY A 412 6.86 -1.39 -6.27
N MET A 413 7.90 -0.61 -5.93
CA MET A 413 8.98 -1.05 -5.06
C MET A 413 8.57 -1.06 -3.57
N VAL A 414 7.82 -0.05 -3.11
CA VAL A 414 7.36 0.01 -1.71
C VAL A 414 6.49 -1.19 -1.36
N VAL A 415 5.49 -1.51 -2.20
CA VAL A 415 4.64 -2.70 -2.04
C VAL A 415 5.47 -3.98 -2.15
N THR A 416 6.47 -4.02 -3.05
CA THR A 416 7.37 -5.18 -3.17
C THR A 416 8.06 -5.51 -1.85
N VAL A 417 8.56 -4.48 -1.17
CA VAL A 417 9.30 -4.58 0.08
C VAL A 417 8.38 -4.73 1.29
N ASP A 418 7.13 -4.26 1.22
CA ASP A 418 6.14 -4.52 2.27
C ASP A 418 5.63 -5.98 2.16
N SER A 419 5.16 -6.38 0.98
CA SER A 419 4.60 -7.72 0.74
C SER A 419 5.63 -8.86 0.79
N TYR A 420 6.94 -8.59 0.85
CA TYR A 420 7.90 -9.67 1.14
C TYR A 420 7.78 -10.14 2.61
N GLY A 421 7.44 -9.25 3.54
CA GLY A 421 7.35 -9.52 4.98
C GLY A 421 6.39 -10.66 5.30
N PRO A 422 5.10 -10.57 4.94
CA PRO A 422 4.11 -11.64 5.13
C PRO A 422 4.51 -12.99 4.49
N ILE A 423 5.31 -12.96 3.41
CA ILE A 423 5.80 -14.18 2.76
C ILE A 423 6.93 -14.82 3.58
N ALA A 424 7.79 -13.99 4.20
CA ALA A 424 8.85 -14.44 5.08
C ALA A 424 8.30 -14.97 6.42
N ASP A 425 7.28 -14.30 6.94
CA ASP A 425 6.54 -14.70 8.15
C ASP A 425 5.94 -16.10 7.99
N ASN A 426 5.07 -16.28 6.98
CA ASN A 426 4.53 -17.59 6.59
C ASN A 426 5.62 -18.64 6.32
N ALA A 427 6.79 -18.24 5.82
CA ALA A 427 7.89 -19.19 5.59
C ALA A 427 8.49 -19.69 6.91
N GLY A 428 8.53 -18.83 7.93
CA GLY A 428 8.86 -19.21 9.30
C GLY A 428 7.82 -20.12 9.91
N GLY A 429 6.54 -19.79 9.78
CA GLY A 429 5.45 -20.64 10.27
C GLY A 429 5.48 -22.04 9.65
N ILE A 430 5.73 -22.15 8.34
CA ILE A 430 5.92 -23.44 7.66
C ILE A 430 7.18 -24.17 8.17
N ALA A 431 8.26 -23.45 8.47
CA ALA A 431 9.49 -24.07 8.98
C ALA A 431 9.25 -24.73 10.35
N GLU A 432 8.52 -24.06 11.24
CA GLU A 432 8.18 -24.58 12.57
C GLU A 432 7.19 -25.74 12.48
N MET A 433 6.08 -25.56 11.75
CA MET A 433 5.05 -26.60 11.60
C MET A 433 5.54 -27.87 10.87
N ALA A 434 6.62 -27.75 10.09
CA ALA A 434 7.26 -28.88 9.42
C ALA A 434 8.45 -29.45 10.21
N GLU A 435 8.71 -28.96 11.42
CA GLU A 435 9.77 -29.42 12.33
C GLU A 435 11.15 -29.46 11.64
N LEU A 436 11.46 -28.41 10.86
CA LEU A 436 12.74 -28.30 10.17
C LEU A 436 13.89 -27.96 11.13
N ASP A 437 15.12 -28.02 10.63
CA ASP A 437 16.30 -27.63 11.41
C ASP A 437 16.15 -26.18 11.95
N PRO A 438 16.51 -25.91 13.22
CA PRO A 438 16.38 -24.58 13.83
C PRO A 438 17.13 -23.47 13.08
N GLY A 439 18.16 -23.81 12.30
CA GLY A 439 18.85 -22.87 11.42
C GLY A 439 17.93 -22.28 10.33
N VAL A 440 16.92 -23.02 9.88
CA VAL A 440 15.91 -22.54 8.91
C VAL A 440 15.02 -21.49 9.58
N ARG A 441 14.48 -21.78 10.78
CA ARG A 441 13.65 -20.84 11.54
C ARG A 441 14.42 -19.55 11.85
N LYS A 442 15.69 -19.66 12.25
CA LYS A 442 16.55 -18.48 12.48
C LYS A 442 16.74 -17.60 11.25
N ILE A 443 16.78 -18.19 10.05
CA ILE A 443 16.86 -17.42 8.80
C ILE A 443 15.52 -16.71 8.54
N THR A 444 14.40 -17.40 8.70
CA THR A 444 13.08 -16.82 8.48
C THR A 444 12.73 -15.76 9.51
N ASP A 445 13.09 -15.92 10.78
CA ASP A 445 12.90 -14.91 11.83
C ASP A 445 13.66 -13.62 11.52
N ASN A 446 14.87 -13.73 10.97
CA ASN A 446 15.63 -12.56 10.52
C ASN A 446 14.91 -11.85 9.37
N LEU A 447 14.39 -12.61 8.40
CA LEU A 447 13.62 -12.04 7.30
C LEU A 447 12.30 -11.42 7.77
N ASP A 448 11.61 -12.04 8.71
CA ASP A 448 10.37 -11.53 9.29
C ASP A 448 10.60 -10.26 10.12
N ALA A 449 11.63 -10.22 10.98
CA ALA A 449 11.99 -9.02 11.73
C ALA A 449 12.25 -7.80 10.82
N VAL A 450 12.88 -8.03 9.66
CA VAL A 450 13.03 -6.99 8.64
C VAL A 450 11.69 -6.68 7.95
N GLY A 451 10.83 -7.67 7.76
CA GLY A 451 9.47 -7.54 7.22
C GLY A 451 8.58 -6.64 8.08
N ASN A 452 8.67 -6.78 9.40
CA ASN A 452 7.99 -5.92 10.36
C ASN A 452 8.40 -4.45 10.22
N THR A 453 9.67 -4.20 9.93
CA THR A 453 10.16 -2.84 9.65
C THR A 453 9.65 -2.33 8.31
N THR A 454 9.64 -3.16 7.27
CA THR A 454 9.18 -2.73 5.93
C THR A 454 7.68 -2.53 5.85
N ALA A 455 6.89 -3.28 6.61
CA ALA A 455 5.46 -3.05 6.77
C ALA A 455 5.16 -1.70 7.44
N ALA A 456 5.97 -1.29 8.42
CA ALA A 456 5.84 0.04 9.01
C ALA A 456 6.18 1.16 8.01
N ILE A 457 7.21 0.96 7.18
CA ILE A 457 7.56 1.87 6.09
C ILE A 457 6.39 1.99 5.10
N GLY A 458 5.85 0.87 4.61
CA GLY A 458 4.73 0.87 3.67
C GLY A 458 3.48 1.57 4.23
N LYS A 459 3.15 1.33 5.51
CA LYS A 459 2.08 2.06 6.23
C LYS A 459 2.37 3.56 6.31
N GLY A 460 3.62 3.96 6.59
CA GLY A 460 4.03 5.37 6.58
C GLY A 460 3.83 6.04 5.22
N PHE A 461 4.19 5.36 4.13
CA PHE A 461 3.95 5.82 2.77
C PHE A 461 2.45 5.96 2.45
N ALA A 462 1.64 4.98 2.83
CA ALA A 462 0.18 5.03 2.66
C ALA A 462 -0.42 6.25 3.37
N ILE A 463 -0.09 6.45 4.65
CA ILE A 463 -0.63 7.56 5.46
C ILE A 463 -0.15 8.91 4.93
N GLY A 464 1.14 9.06 4.64
CA GLY A 464 1.71 10.32 4.16
C GLY A 464 1.11 10.74 2.82
N SER A 465 0.90 9.80 1.92
CA SER A 465 0.32 10.06 0.61
C SER A 465 -1.19 10.31 0.67
N ALA A 466 -1.92 9.57 1.52
CA ALA A 466 -3.35 9.80 1.76
C ALA A 466 -3.61 11.21 2.31
N ALA A 467 -2.76 11.71 3.23
CA ALA A 467 -2.88 13.08 3.73
C ALA A 467 -2.74 14.13 2.60
N PHE A 468 -1.80 13.92 1.67
CA PHE A 468 -1.64 14.79 0.51
C PHE A 468 -2.78 14.65 -0.51
N ALA A 469 -3.21 13.42 -0.80
CA ALA A 469 -4.30 13.15 -1.73
C ALA A 469 -5.62 13.75 -1.22
N ALA A 470 -5.90 13.61 0.07
CA ALA A 470 -7.06 14.20 0.73
C ALA A 470 -7.08 15.74 0.58
N MET A 471 -5.93 16.43 0.67
CA MET A 471 -5.87 17.87 0.40
C MET A 471 -6.19 18.19 -1.07
N GLY A 472 -5.63 17.44 -2.02
CA GLY A 472 -5.93 17.62 -3.44
C GLY A 472 -7.42 17.39 -3.76
N LEU A 473 -8.01 16.35 -3.18
CA LEU A 473 -9.42 16.04 -3.32
C LEU A 473 -10.33 17.05 -2.61
N LEU A 474 -9.92 17.59 -1.46
CA LEU A 474 -10.65 18.66 -0.81
C LEU A 474 -10.76 19.88 -1.73
N VAL A 475 -9.66 20.27 -2.39
CA VAL A 475 -9.71 21.37 -3.36
C VAL A 475 -10.57 21.01 -4.57
N ALA A 476 -10.46 19.79 -5.10
CA ALA A 476 -11.32 19.32 -6.19
C ALA A 476 -12.81 19.31 -5.80
N TYR A 477 -13.14 18.93 -4.57
CA TYR A 477 -14.47 18.99 -4.00
C TYR A 477 -14.98 20.43 -3.93
N MET A 478 -14.20 21.33 -3.32
CA MET A 478 -14.53 22.76 -3.23
C MET A 478 -14.82 23.37 -4.60
N HIS A 479 -13.99 23.05 -5.60
CA HIS A 479 -14.21 23.48 -6.97
C HIS A 479 -15.52 22.93 -7.55
N SER A 480 -15.81 21.65 -7.33
CA SER A 480 -17.01 20.97 -7.84
C SER A 480 -18.31 21.49 -7.23
N VAL A 481 -18.29 21.93 -5.97
CA VAL A 481 -19.46 22.52 -5.30
C VAL A 481 -19.49 24.05 -5.38
N HIS A 482 -18.60 24.66 -6.18
CA HIS A 482 -18.46 26.11 -6.33
C HIS A 482 -18.23 26.84 -4.99
N LEU A 483 -17.50 26.21 -4.07
CA LEU A 483 -17.09 26.80 -2.80
C LEU A 483 -15.74 27.51 -2.96
N GLU A 484 -15.76 28.84 -2.90
CA GLU A 484 -14.53 29.65 -3.03
C GLU A 484 -13.60 29.51 -1.81
N ALA A 485 -14.15 29.42 -0.60
CA ALA A 485 -13.40 29.28 0.63
C ALA A 485 -14.17 28.47 1.69
N ALA A 486 -13.46 27.65 2.46
CA ALA A 486 -13.97 27.02 3.67
C ALA A 486 -13.46 27.81 4.89
N ASP A 487 -14.22 28.81 5.33
CA ASP A 487 -13.84 29.65 6.47
C ASP A 487 -14.08 28.92 7.79
N ILE A 488 -13.03 28.69 8.59
CA ILE A 488 -13.13 28.03 9.91
C ILE A 488 -13.97 28.82 10.92
N LYS A 489 -14.22 30.12 10.68
CA LYS A 489 -15.14 30.92 11.49
C LYS A 489 -16.61 30.59 11.21
N ASP A 490 -16.93 29.93 10.09
CA ASP A 490 -18.27 29.43 9.83
C ASP A 490 -18.59 28.29 10.83
N PRO A 491 -19.65 28.43 11.66
CA PRO A 491 -20.05 27.40 12.60
C PRO A 491 -20.28 26.03 11.95
N TYR A 492 -20.78 25.95 10.72
CA TYR A 492 -21.00 24.68 10.03
C TYR A 492 -19.69 23.99 9.65
N VAL A 493 -18.69 24.75 9.22
CA VAL A 493 -17.34 24.24 8.94
C VAL A 493 -16.67 23.76 10.22
N LEU A 494 -16.79 24.54 11.31
CA LEU A 494 -16.25 24.16 12.61
C LEU A 494 -16.88 22.88 13.17
N VAL A 495 -18.21 22.74 13.06
CA VAL A 495 -18.94 21.51 13.45
C VAL A 495 -18.45 20.33 12.61
N GLY A 496 -18.31 20.51 11.29
CA GLY A 496 -17.76 19.50 10.39
C GLY A 496 -16.35 19.06 10.78
N LEU A 497 -15.48 20.01 11.16
CA LEU A 497 -14.11 19.73 11.59
C LEU A 497 -14.06 18.91 12.90
N ILE A 498 -14.88 19.27 13.89
CA ILE A 498 -14.95 18.55 15.17
C ILE A 498 -15.50 17.14 14.98
N LEU A 499 -16.58 16.98 14.21
CA LEU A 499 -17.13 15.66 13.89
C LEU A 499 -16.15 14.82 13.08
N GLY A 500 -15.51 15.42 12.06
CA GLY A 500 -14.51 14.77 11.23
C GLY A 500 -13.29 14.30 12.03
N GLY A 501 -12.79 15.10 12.97
CA GLY A 501 -11.66 14.74 13.84
C GLY A 501 -11.98 13.58 14.81
N MET A 502 -13.25 13.40 15.18
CA MET A 502 -13.70 12.28 16.01
C MET A 502 -13.83 10.96 15.22
N LEU A 503 -14.17 11.00 13.92
CA LEU A 503 -14.45 9.80 13.13
C LEU A 503 -13.32 8.75 13.15
N PRO A 504 -12.02 9.10 13.02
CA PRO A 504 -10.94 8.12 13.12
C PRO A 504 -10.90 7.39 14.47
N TYR A 505 -11.20 8.08 15.57
CA TYR A 505 -11.24 7.46 16.91
C TYR A 505 -12.42 6.51 17.05
N LEU A 506 -13.59 6.91 16.57
CA LEU A 506 -14.79 6.07 16.60
C LEU A 506 -14.57 4.80 15.75
N PHE A 507 -14.03 4.96 14.54
CA PHE A 507 -13.73 3.84 13.66
C PHE A 507 -12.68 2.90 14.26
N SER A 508 -11.61 3.44 14.87
CA SER A 508 -10.58 2.65 15.56
C SER A 508 -11.16 1.85 16.72
N SER A 509 -12.08 2.44 17.50
CA SER A 509 -12.77 1.74 18.59
C SER A 509 -13.56 0.53 18.08
N MET A 510 -14.29 0.69 16.97
CA MET A 510 -15.04 -0.41 16.34
C MET A 510 -14.12 -1.54 15.87
N LEU A 511 -12.97 -1.20 15.27
CA LEU A 511 -11.97 -2.19 14.83
C LEU A 511 -11.33 -2.93 16.00
N PHE A 512 -10.91 -2.23 17.06
CA PHE A 512 -10.35 -2.87 18.25
C PHE A 512 -11.34 -3.81 18.93
N GLN A 513 -12.61 -3.42 19.04
CA GLN A 513 -13.65 -4.30 19.56
C GLN A 513 -13.85 -5.54 18.68
N ALA A 514 -13.81 -5.38 17.36
CA ALA A 514 -13.96 -6.51 16.43
C ALA A 514 -12.79 -7.51 16.55
N VAL A 515 -11.55 -7.02 16.58
CA VAL A 515 -10.34 -7.84 16.79
C VAL A 515 -10.38 -8.53 18.14
N SER A 516 -10.63 -7.79 19.22
CA SER A 516 -10.70 -8.35 20.57
C SER A 516 -11.77 -9.44 20.70
N LYS A 517 -12.95 -9.24 20.11
CA LYS A 517 -14.02 -10.23 20.09
C LYS A 517 -13.64 -11.48 19.27
N ALA A 518 -12.86 -11.31 18.21
CA ALA A 518 -12.37 -12.44 17.42
C ALA A 518 -11.29 -13.22 18.19
N ALA A 519 -10.34 -12.54 18.81
CA ALA A 519 -9.25 -13.16 19.57
C ALA A 519 -9.71 -13.83 20.87
N PHE A 520 -10.74 -13.28 21.53
CA PHE A 520 -11.31 -13.86 22.75
C PHE A 520 -12.05 -15.20 22.50
N LYS A 521 -12.54 -15.41 21.28
CA LYS A 521 -13.27 -16.62 20.90
C LYS A 521 -12.31 -17.70 20.45
#